data_AF-A0A4U3A0C3-F1
#
_entry.id   AF-A0A4U3A0C3-F1
#
_cell.length_a   1.000
_cell.length_b   1.000
_cell.length_c   1.000
_cell.angle_alpha   90.00
_cell.angle_beta   90.00
_cell.angle_gamma   90.00
#
_symmetry.space_group_name_H-M   'P 1'
#
loop_
_entity.id
_entity.type
_entity.pdbx_description
1 polymer ?
#
loop_
_entity_poly.entity_id
_entity_poly.type
_entity_poly.pdbx_seq_one_letter_code
_entity_poly.pdbx_strand_id
1 'polypeptide(L)'
;NSISLTGTGKDDLGITRTFGISEQSNGKYALADYTRGQGIETYDVNYRDITFEEKYYPGILATSTSTTFNDPKAVSAHFLATKVYDFYKDKYKRNSFDNKGNKVVSVVHAWDSGETDD
;
A
#
# COMPACT_ATOMS: atom_id res chain seq x y z
N ASN A 1 -6.72 -12.06 -14.19
CA ASN A 1 -5.31 -11.69 -14.40
C ASN A 1 -5.14 -10.21 -14.28
N SER A 2 -4.66 -9.73 -13.14
CA SER A 2 -4.26 -8.33 -13.00
C SER A 2 -2.85 -8.19 -13.59
N ILE A 3 -2.68 -7.30 -14.56
CA ILE A 3 -1.37 -7.04 -15.16
C ILE A 3 -0.58 -6.20 -14.17
N SER A 4 0.62 -6.67 -13.79
CA SER A 4 1.54 -5.86 -13.00
C SER A 4 2.15 -4.76 -13.87
N LEU A 5 2.04 -3.52 -13.44
CA LEU A 5 2.52 -2.33 -14.14
C LEU A 5 3.42 -1.52 -13.21
N THR A 6 4.08 -0.49 -13.74
CA THR A 6 4.83 0.49 -12.94
C THR A 6 4.03 1.77 -12.82
N GLY A 7 3.75 2.18 -11.58
CA GLY A 7 3.13 3.45 -11.25
C GLY A 7 4.15 4.48 -10.76
N THR A 8 3.71 5.73 -10.69
CA THR A 8 4.50 6.83 -10.11
C THR A 8 3.67 7.66 -9.14
N GLY A 9 4.32 8.43 -8.28
CA GLY A 9 3.66 9.38 -7.39
C GLY A 9 4.68 10.14 -6.55
N LYS A 10 4.30 11.31 -6.02
CA LYS A 10 5.14 12.02 -5.05
C LYS A 10 4.90 11.43 -3.67
N ASP A 11 5.97 11.10 -2.95
CA ASP A 11 5.91 10.70 -1.55
C ASP A 11 5.67 11.92 -0.64
N ASP A 12 5.59 11.67 0.66
CA ASP A 12 5.30 12.71 1.67
C ASP A 12 6.39 13.80 1.77
N LEU A 13 7.58 13.52 1.24
CA LEU A 13 8.69 14.47 1.15
C LEU A 13 8.69 15.21 -0.21
N GLY A 14 7.69 14.98 -1.06
CA GLY A 14 7.55 15.57 -2.38
C GLY A 14 8.43 14.90 -3.46
N ILE A 15 9.10 13.79 -3.14
CA ILE A 15 10.00 13.08 -4.05
C ILE A 15 9.19 12.12 -4.92
N THR A 16 9.38 12.18 -6.24
CA THR A 16 8.75 11.22 -7.14
C THR A 16 9.33 9.82 -6.96
N ARG A 17 8.46 8.85 -6.65
CA ARG A 17 8.76 7.43 -6.52
C ARG A 17 8.15 6.63 -7.65
N THR A 18 8.74 5.49 -7.93
CA THR A 18 8.25 4.46 -8.84
C THR A 18 8.03 3.16 -8.07
N PHE A 19 6.91 2.48 -8.31
CA PHE A 19 6.52 1.28 -7.58
C PHE A 19 5.62 0.39 -8.44
N GLY A 20 5.48 -0.88 -8.05
CA GLY A 20 4.56 -1.80 -8.71
C GLY A 20 3.11 -1.40 -8.45
N ILE A 21 2.26 -1.54 -9.45
CA ILE A 21 0.80 -1.34 -9.36
C ILE A 21 0.11 -2.44 -10.17
N SER A 22 -1.21 -2.52 -10.07
CA SER A 22 -1.99 -3.43 -10.92
C SER A 22 -3.16 -2.73 -11.57
N GLU A 23 -3.48 -3.14 -12.78
CA GLU A 23 -4.70 -2.71 -13.46
C GLU A 23 -5.88 -3.60 -13.06
N GLN A 24 -7.00 -2.96 -12.74
CA GLN A 24 -8.27 -3.59 -12.38
C GLN A 24 -9.16 -3.76 -13.62
N SER A 25 -10.12 -4.68 -13.55
CA SER A 25 -11.06 -4.95 -14.66
C SER A 25 -11.94 -3.76 -15.06
N ASN A 26 -12.06 -2.76 -14.19
CA ASN A 26 -12.77 -1.51 -14.44
C ASN A 26 -11.89 -0.41 -15.10
N GLY A 27 -10.66 -0.74 -15.49
CA GLY A 27 -9.70 0.19 -16.10
C GLY A 27 -9.00 1.15 -15.11
N LYS A 28 -9.23 1.01 -13.80
CA LYS A 28 -8.49 1.76 -12.77
C LYS A 28 -7.18 1.05 -12.42
N TYR A 29 -6.25 1.82 -11.89
CA TYR A 29 -5.00 1.33 -11.36
C TYR A 29 -5.05 1.27 -9.83
N ALA A 30 -4.59 0.20 -9.23
CA ALA A 30 -4.55 0.01 -7.78
C ALA A 30 -3.12 0.01 -7.24
N LEU A 31 -2.93 0.51 -6.02
CA LEU A 31 -1.71 0.31 -5.23
C LEU A 31 -1.64 -1.14 -4.72
N ALA A 32 -1.46 -2.05 -5.67
CA ALA A 32 -1.37 -3.48 -5.45
C ALA A 32 -0.26 -4.05 -6.35
N ASP A 33 0.81 -4.54 -5.74
CA ASP A 33 1.98 -5.08 -6.41
C ASP A 33 2.06 -6.60 -6.16
N TYR A 34 1.72 -7.37 -7.18
CA TYR A 34 1.73 -8.84 -7.12
C TYR A 34 3.03 -9.46 -7.64
N THR A 35 4.08 -8.65 -7.88
CA THR A 35 5.41 -9.17 -8.20
C THR A 35 6.19 -9.63 -6.96
N ARG A 36 5.65 -9.35 -5.76
CA ARG A 36 6.24 -9.65 -4.45
C ARG A 36 5.32 -10.56 -3.63
N GLY A 37 5.63 -11.86 -3.59
CA GLY A 37 4.87 -12.83 -2.81
C GLY A 37 3.40 -12.89 -3.22
N GLN A 38 2.51 -12.93 -2.24
CA GLN A 38 1.05 -12.85 -2.43
C GLN A 38 0.55 -11.40 -2.63
N GLY A 39 1.44 -10.42 -2.59
CA GLY A 39 1.15 -9.03 -2.90
C GLY A 39 1.60 -8.04 -1.83
N ILE A 40 1.78 -6.80 -2.24
CA ILE A 40 1.82 -5.63 -1.37
C ILE A 40 0.63 -4.77 -1.74
N GLU A 41 -0.28 -4.52 -0.81
CA GLU A 41 -1.51 -3.77 -1.03
C GLU A 41 -1.62 -2.60 -0.06
N THR A 42 -2.01 -1.44 -0.57
CA THR A 42 -2.21 -0.23 0.24
C THR A 42 -3.64 0.22 0.15
N TYR A 43 -4.28 0.33 1.31
CA TYR A 43 -5.68 0.68 1.48
C TYR A 43 -5.81 2.07 2.10
N ASP A 44 -6.90 2.74 1.76
CA ASP A 44 -7.33 4.00 2.33
C ASP A 44 -8.59 3.73 3.17
N VAL A 45 -8.52 4.02 4.47
CA VAL A 45 -9.66 3.90 5.37
C VAL A 45 -10.43 5.22 5.53
N ASN A 46 -10.01 6.29 4.85
CA ASN A 46 -10.69 7.59 4.76
C ASN A 46 -11.00 8.21 6.12
N TYR A 47 -9.98 8.32 6.98
CA TYR A 47 -10.03 8.92 8.32
C TYR A 47 -11.04 8.28 9.27
N ARG A 48 -11.33 6.98 9.07
CA ARG A 48 -12.15 6.20 10.01
C ARG A 48 -11.38 5.91 11.28
N ASP A 49 -12.06 6.11 12.38
CA ASP A 49 -11.51 5.90 13.72
C ASP A 49 -11.37 4.40 14.02
N ILE A 50 -10.17 3.90 14.29
CA ILE A 50 -9.97 2.48 14.59
C ILE A 50 -10.70 2.06 15.88
N THR A 51 -10.85 2.94 16.86
CA THR A 51 -11.47 2.64 18.15
C THR A 51 -12.96 2.35 18.01
N PHE A 52 -13.67 3.10 17.17
CA PHE A 52 -15.14 3.02 17.04
C PHE A 52 -15.61 2.44 15.69
N GLU A 53 -14.74 2.46 14.68
CA GLU A 53 -15.05 2.13 13.29
C GLU A 53 -14.14 1.01 12.74
N GLU A 54 -13.57 0.16 13.62
CA GLU A 54 -12.70 -0.98 13.27
C GLU A 54 -13.27 -1.86 12.15
N LYS A 55 -14.59 -2.08 12.14
CA LYS A 55 -15.27 -2.90 11.12
C LYS A 55 -15.07 -2.45 9.68
N TYR A 56 -14.62 -1.21 9.45
CA TYR A 56 -14.33 -0.68 8.12
C TYR A 56 -12.87 -0.91 7.68
N TYR A 57 -11.98 -1.35 8.57
CA TYR A 57 -10.62 -1.69 8.23
C TYR A 57 -10.57 -3.00 7.40
N PRO A 58 -9.66 -3.11 6.41
CA PRO A 58 -8.57 -2.18 6.09
C PRO A 58 -9.00 -0.96 5.25
N GLY A 59 -10.28 -0.82 4.91
CA GLY A 59 -10.78 0.24 4.04
C GLY A 59 -10.89 -0.21 2.59
N ILE A 60 -10.73 0.74 1.67
CA ILE A 60 -10.82 0.50 0.22
C ILE A 60 -9.41 0.48 -0.36
N LEU A 61 -9.13 -0.49 -1.24
CA LEU A 61 -7.84 -0.53 -1.94
C LEU A 61 -7.63 0.80 -2.69
N ALA A 62 -6.50 1.46 -2.46
CA ALA A 62 -6.24 2.77 -3.05
C ALA A 62 -6.15 2.64 -4.58
N THR A 63 -6.94 3.43 -5.29
CA THR A 63 -7.02 3.40 -6.76
C THR A 63 -6.86 4.78 -7.40
N SER A 64 -6.43 4.79 -8.66
CA SER A 64 -6.31 5.98 -9.50
C SER A 64 -6.87 5.70 -10.89
N THR A 65 -7.36 6.74 -11.58
CA THR A 65 -7.74 6.66 -13.00
C THR A 65 -6.54 6.77 -13.94
N SER A 66 -5.33 6.98 -13.41
CA SER A 66 -4.07 7.00 -14.14
C SER A 66 -3.00 6.19 -13.43
N THR A 67 -1.87 5.94 -14.09
CA THR A 67 -0.69 5.30 -13.48
C THR A 67 0.06 6.22 -12.51
N THR A 68 -0.41 7.47 -12.33
CA THR A 68 0.13 8.42 -11.35
C THR A 68 -0.82 8.52 -10.15
N PHE A 69 -0.26 8.39 -8.95
CA PHE A 69 -0.96 8.49 -7.67
C PHE A 69 -0.60 9.80 -6.98
N ASN A 70 -1.63 10.50 -6.51
CA ASN A 70 -1.50 11.87 -5.98
C ASN A 70 -1.56 11.94 -4.45
N ASP A 71 -1.87 10.83 -3.78
CA ASP A 71 -1.88 10.75 -2.32
C ASP A 71 -0.47 10.43 -1.79
N PRO A 72 0.21 11.41 -1.15
CA PRO A 72 1.59 11.21 -0.71
C PRO A 72 1.73 10.17 0.41
N LYS A 73 0.72 10.00 1.27
CA LYS A 73 0.74 9.00 2.35
C LYS A 73 0.64 7.59 1.76
N ALA A 74 -0.31 7.39 0.85
CA ALA A 74 -0.48 6.11 0.15
C ALA A 74 0.76 5.75 -0.68
N VAL A 75 1.32 6.71 -1.42
CA VAL A 75 2.57 6.53 -2.19
C VAL A 75 3.73 6.13 -1.28
N SER A 76 3.91 6.83 -0.16
CA SER A 76 5.00 6.55 0.79
C SER A 76 4.86 5.16 1.38
N ALA A 77 3.68 4.81 1.90
CA ALA A 77 3.41 3.51 2.51
C ALA A 77 3.67 2.38 1.50
N HIS A 78 3.14 2.50 0.29
CA HIS A 78 3.29 1.49 -0.74
C HIS A 78 4.76 1.31 -1.17
N PHE A 79 5.43 2.41 -1.51
CA PHE A 79 6.84 2.39 -1.93
C PHE A 79 7.74 1.81 -0.83
N LEU A 80 7.61 2.26 0.41
CA LEU A 80 8.45 1.79 1.51
C LEU A 80 8.18 0.32 1.83
N ALA A 81 6.94 -0.16 1.76
CA ALA A 81 6.62 -1.58 1.91
C ALA A 81 7.35 -2.43 0.87
N THR A 82 7.45 -1.98 -0.40
CA THR A 82 8.24 -2.68 -1.42
C THR A 82 9.72 -2.75 -1.06
N LYS A 83 10.29 -1.66 -0.52
CA LYS A 83 11.71 -1.61 -0.12
C LYS A 83 12.00 -2.50 1.08
N VAL A 84 11.11 -2.54 2.06
CA VAL A 84 11.23 -3.42 3.23
C VAL A 84 11.16 -4.88 2.80
N TYR A 85 10.19 -5.23 1.94
CA TYR A 85 10.06 -6.59 1.41
C TYR A 85 11.35 -7.02 0.70
N ASP A 86 11.85 -6.20 -0.23
CA ASP A 86 13.07 -6.49 -0.99
C ASP A 86 14.28 -6.62 -0.09
N PHE A 87 14.44 -5.71 0.88
CA PHE A 87 15.53 -5.77 1.85
C PHE A 87 15.56 -7.10 2.61
N TYR A 88 14.42 -7.56 3.12
CA TYR A 88 14.36 -8.83 3.84
C TYR A 88 14.58 -10.05 2.95
N LYS A 89 14.06 -10.01 1.72
CA LYS A 89 14.28 -11.06 0.72
C LYS A 89 15.74 -11.15 0.32
N ASP A 90 16.40 -10.02 0.09
CA ASP A 90 17.77 -10.01 -0.43
C ASP A 90 18.78 -10.31 0.66
N LYS A 91 18.65 -9.64 1.82
CA LYS A 91 19.60 -9.73 2.93
C LYS A 91 19.47 -11.02 3.74
N TYR A 92 18.24 -11.46 3.99
CA TYR A 92 17.96 -12.59 4.89
C TYR A 92 17.33 -13.78 4.18
N LYS A 93 17.15 -13.72 2.86
CA LYS A 93 16.44 -14.76 2.08
C LYS A 93 15.05 -15.05 2.64
N ARG A 94 14.43 -14.05 3.28
CA ARG A 94 13.13 -14.16 3.92
C ARG A 94 12.03 -13.66 2.98
N ASN A 95 11.12 -14.54 2.61
CA ASN A 95 10.02 -14.20 1.72
C ASN A 95 8.84 -13.59 2.51
N SER A 96 8.71 -12.26 2.52
CA SER A 96 7.77 -11.53 3.40
C SER A 96 8.05 -11.70 4.91
N PHE A 97 7.14 -11.24 5.76
CA PHE A 97 7.32 -11.30 7.21
C PHE A 97 7.19 -12.71 7.79
N ASP A 98 6.41 -13.58 7.15
CA ASP A 98 6.12 -14.96 7.56
C ASP A 98 7.04 -16.01 6.91
N ASN A 99 7.97 -15.57 6.05
CA ASN A 99 8.83 -16.41 5.23
C ASN A 99 8.11 -17.30 4.19
N LYS A 100 6.81 -17.08 3.93
CA LYS A 100 6.03 -17.82 2.92
C LYS A 100 5.43 -16.89 1.87
N GLY A 101 5.82 -15.61 1.89
CA GLY A 101 5.35 -14.62 0.94
C GLY A 101 3.96 -14.11 1.26
N ASN A 102 3.53 -14.11 2.52
CA ASN A 102 2.24 -13.51 2.88
C ASN A 102 2.13 -12.08 2.40
N LYS A 103 0.89 -11.71 2.08
CA LYS A 103 0.53 -10.38 1.63
C LYS A 103 0.89 -9.34 2.69
N VAL A 104 1.55 -8.27 2.27
CA VAL A 104 1.80 -7.09 3.11
C VAL A 104 0.66 -6.10 2.89
N VAL A 105 -0.06 -5.74 3.94
CA VAL A 105 -1.15 -4.77 3.90
C VAL A 105 -0.72 -3.52 4.66
N SER A 106 -0.87 -2.37 4.00
CA SER A 106 -0.73 -1.05 4.63
C SER A 106 -2.07 -0.34 4.59
N VAL A 107 -2.43 0.35 5.66
CA VAL A 107 -3.62 1.20 5.74
C VAL A 107 -3.16 2.63 5.98
N VAL A 108 -3.63 3.57 5.16
CA VAL A 108 -3.36 5.00 5.30
C VAL A 108 -4.63 5.76 5.68
N HIS A 109 -4.43 7.00 6.14
CA HIS A 109 -5.49 7.86 6.69
C HIS A 109 -6.28 7.16 7.79
N ALA A 110 -5.61 6.36 8.61
CA ALA A 110 -6.16 5.80 9.83
C ALA A 110 -6.14 6.88 10.93
N TRP A 111 -7.23 6.97 11.70
CA TRP A 111 -7.33 7.81 12.88
C TRP A 111 -7.51 6.90 14.10
N ASP A 112 -6.88 7.23 15.22
CA ASP A 112 -7.09 6.57 16.51
C ASP A 112 -7.41 7.65 17.54
N SER A 113 -8.68 7.77 17.94
CA SER A 113 -9.06 8.76 18.97
C SER A 113 -8.78 8.30 20.39
N GLY A 114 -8.54 7.00 20.59
CA GLY A 114 -8.22 6.45 21.90
C GLY A 114 -6.80 6.75 22.36
N GLU A 115 -5.89 7.06 21.43
CA GLU A 115 -4.51 7.48 21.74
C GLU A 115 -4.31 9.00 21.72
N THR A 116 -5.29 9.79 21.26
CA THR A 116 -5.23 11.25 21.26
C THR A 116 -5.89 11.84 22.52
N ASP A 117 -5.21 11.74 23.66
CA ASP A 117 -5.45 12.62 24.81
C ASP A 117 -4.62 13.91 24.62
N ASP A 118 -5.04 14.77 23.70
CA ASP A 118 -4.49 16.13 23.52
C ASP A 118 -5.38 17.19 24.21
#